data_AF-A0A1A8KJU3-F1
#
_entry.id   AF-A0A1A8KJU3-F1
#
_cell.length_a   1.000
_cell.length_b   1.000
_cell.length_c   1.000
_cell.angle_alpha   90.00
_cell.angle_beta   90.00
_cell.angle_gamma   90.00
#
_symmetry.space_group_name_H-M   'P 1'
#
loop_
_entity.id
_entity.type
_entity.pdbx_description
1 polymer ?
#
loop_
_entity_poly.entity_id
_entity_poly.type
_entity_poly.pdbx_seq_one_letter_code
_entity_poly.pdbx_strand_id
1 'polypeptide(L)'
;IYPVEIQLTDLSLGEARSNEISPPRQLWSGCSGSGDYVELLGGNGVDTSKMFPVADLCFPASGLAQMKIGCDNSVVRLVSSGNYVNRVTFQYRLLDQNELSKTRENGLDHFCAVE
;
A
#
# COMPACT_ATOMS: atom_id res chain seq x y z
N ILE A 1 -8.33 -10.80 -13.93
CA ILE A 1 -8.14 -9.91 -12.77
C ILE A 1 -8.96 -10.50 -11.62
N TYR A 2 -8.38 -10.64 -10.43
CA TYR A 2 -8.95 -11.40 -9.30
C TYR A 2 -8.81 -10.58 -8.00
N PRO A 3 -9.66 -10.81 -6.99
CA PRO A 3 -9.56 -10.09 -5.73
C PRO A 3 -8.36 -10.60 -4.92
N VAL A 4 -7.63 -9.68 -4.30
CA VAL A 4 -6.39 -9.97 -3.58
C VAL A 4 -6.35 -9.29 -2.23
N GLU A 5 -5.59 -9.88 -1.34
CA GLU A 5 -5.22 -9.33 -0.06
C GLU A 5 -3.72 -9.05 -0.07
N ILE A 6 -3.38 -7.80 0.21
CA ILE A 6 -1.99 -7.35 0.38
C ILE A 6 -1.83 -6.98 1.85
N GLN A 7 -0.88 -7.62 2.51
CA GLN A 7 -0.57 -7.37 3.90
C GLN A 7 0.87 -6.89 4.03
N LEU A 8 1.08 -5.65 4.45
CA LEU A 8 2.39 -5.12 4.76
C LEU A 8 2.81 -5.63 6.14
N THR A 9 3.95 -6.33 6.19
CA THR A 9 4.47 -6.95 7.41
C THR A 9 5.62 -6.17 8.03
N ASP A 10 6.38 -5.44 7.22
CA ASP A 10 7.46 -4.56 7.67
C ASP A 10 7.56 -3.34 6.75
N LEU A 11 7.69 -2.15 7.34
CA LEU A 11 7.85 -0.89 6.62
C LEU A 11 8.88 -0.01 7.33
N SER A 12 10.05 0.14 6.71
CA SER A 12 11.08 1.10 7.12
C SER A 12 11.17 2.20 6.07
N LEU A 13 10.78 3.41 6.45
CA LEU A 13 10.82 4.61 5.62
C LEU A 13 11.58 5.71 6.36
N GLY A 14 12.47 6.40 5.65
CA GLY A 14 13.23 7.50 6.25
C GLY A 14 14.29 7.05 7.25
N GLU A 15 14.73 5.79 7.21
CA GLU A 15 15.84 5.30 8.03
C GLU A 15 17.14 5.93 7.50
N ALA A 16 17.58 7.00 8.19
CA ALA A 16 18.80 7.73 7.87
C ALA A 16 20.00 6.80 7.88
N ARG A 17 20.94 7.02 6.96
CA ARG A 17 22.28 6.44 7.05
C ARG A 17 23.01 7.09 8.24
N SER A 18 22.74 6.61 9.45
CA SER A 18 23.40 6.94 10.74
C SER A 18 23.80 8.42 10.93
N ASN A 19 23.10 9.11 11.85
CA ASN A 19 23.33 10.47 12.40
C ASN A 19 22.46 11.63 11.87
N GLU A 20 21.48 11.38 10.99
CA GLU A 20 20.52 12.44 10.61
C GLU A 20 19.24 12.34 11.44
N ILE A 21 18.85 13.46 12.05
CA ILE A 21 17.62 13.62 12.83
C ILE A 21 16.45 13.45 11.86
N SER A 22 15.69 12.36 12.02
CA SER A 22 14.48 12.12 11.24
C SER A 22 13.56 13.35 11.30
N PRO A 23 13.11 13.90 10.16
CA PRO A 23 12.33 15.13 10.14
C PRO A 23 11.06 14.99 11.01
N PRO A 24 10.65 16.06 11.71
CA PRO A 24 9.47 16.01 12.55
C PRO A 24 8.25 15.63 11.71
N ARG A 25 7.44 14.70 12.23
CA ARG A 25 6.19 14.22 11.63
C ARG A 25 5.26 15.41 11.38
N GLN A 26 5.32 15.97 10.18
CA GLN A 26 4.34 16.96 9.74
C GLN A 26 3.03 16.24 9.47
N LEU A 27 1.93 16.84 9.94
CA LEU A 27 0.59 16.34 9.74
C LEU A 27 0.17 16.63 8.29
N TRP A 28 0.65 15.82 7.35
CA TRP A 28 0.20 15.88 5.96
C TRP A 28 -1.16 15.18 5.84
N SER A 29 -2.03 15.67 4.96
CA SER A 29 -3.31 15.04 4.65
C SER A 29 -3.17 13.73 3.85
N GLY A 30 -1.95 13.36 3.50
CA GLY A 30 -1.54 12.18 2.75
C GLY A 30 -0.01 12.10 2.67
N CYS A 31 0.52 11.01 2.14
CA CYS A 31 1.93 10.69 2.20
C CYS A 31 2.77 11.28 1.06
N SER A 32 2.18 11.82 0.00
CA SER A 32 2.94 12.40 -1.11
C SER A 32 3.89 13.55 -0.69
N GLY A 33 3.61 14.22 0.43
CA GLY A 33 4.46 15.28 0.98
C GLY A 33 5.69 14.79 1.76
N SER A 34 5.79 13.50 2.08
CA SER A 34 6.88 12.96 2.89
C SER A 34 8.18 12.72 2.12
N GLY A 35 8.12 12.66 0.79
CA GLY A 35 9.25 12.29 -0.07
C GLY A 35 9.49 10.78 -0.15
N ASP A 36 9.43 10.07 0.98
CA ASP A 36 9.54 8.61 1.05
C ASP A 36 8.24 8.00 1.58
N TYR A 37 7.60 7.16 0.76
CA TYR A 37 6.33 6.52 1.11
C TYR A 37 6.03 5.31 0.23
N VAL A 38 5.09 4.48 0.66
CA VAL A 38 4.55 3.34 -0.09
C VAL A 38 3.11 3.64 -0.48
N GLU A 39 2.75 3.35 -1.71
CA GLU A 39 1.37 3.39 -2.21
C GLU A 39 0.90 2.00 -2.59
N LEU A 40 -0.35 1.72 -2.26
CA LEU A 40 -1.11 0.61 -2.78
C LEU A 40 -2.06 1.16 -3.82
N LEU A 41 -1.96 0.68 -5.05
CA LEU A 41 -2.79 1.15 -6.16
C LEU A 41 -3.65 0.01 -6.69
N GLY A 42 -4.88 0.37 -7.07
CA GLY A 42 -5.80 -0.47 -7.81
C GLY A 42 -6.22 0.23 -9.10
N GLY A 43 -6.26 -0.50 -10.20
CA GLY A 43 -7.01 -0.06 -11.37
C GLY A 43 -6.84 -0.96 -12.58
N ASN A 44 -7.62 -0.68 -13.62
CA ASN A 44 -7.58 -1.39 -14.88
C ASN A 44 -6.60 -0.70 -15.84
N GLY A 45 -5.39 -1.25 -15.95
CA GLY A 45 -4.37 -0.73 -16.86
C GLY A 45 -2.96 -1.23 -16.54
N VAL A 46 -2.01 -0.91 -17.43
CA VAL A 46 -0.57 -1.16 -17.23
C VAL A 46 0.14 0.12 -16.74
N ASP A 47 -0.38 1.28 -17.11
CA ASP A 47 0.13 2.59 -16.70
C ASP A 47 -0.25 2.88 -15.25
N THR A 48 0.69 2.66 -14.32
CA THR A 48 0.50 2.83 -12.88
C THR A 48 0.30 4.29 -12.46
N SER A 49 0.58 5.26 -13.36
CA SER A 49 0.30 6.68 -13.10
C SER A 49 -1.19 7.02 -13.18
N LYS A 50 -1.99 6.18 -13.86
CA LYS A 50 -3.44 6.33 -14.03
C LYS A 50 -4.26 5.43 -13.10
N MET A 51 -3.59 4.64 -12.26
CA MET A 51 -4.25 3.81 -11.25
C MET A 51 -4.69 4.66 -10.05
N PHE A 52 -5.69 4.19 -9.32
CA PHE A 52 -6.23 4.88 -8.16
C PHE A 52 -5.48 4.46 -6.88
N PRO A 53 -5.13 5.40 -6.00
CA PRO A 53 -4.52 5.07 -4.72
C PRO A 53 -5.58 4.47 -3.79
N VAL A 54 -5.35 3.21 -3.40
CA VAL A 54 -6.14 2.49 -2.39
C VAL A 54 -5.70 2.92 -0.99
N ALA A 55 -4.38 3.07 -0.79
CA ALA A 55 -3.81 3.56 0.46
C ALA A 55 -2.38 4.10 0.22
N ASP A 56 -1.94 4.99 1.10
CA ASP A 56 -0.58 5.52 1.15
C ASP A 56 -0.01 5.49 2.57
N LEU A 57 1.28 5.20 2.71
CA LEU A 57 1.96 4.94 3.99
C LEU A 57 3.33 5.61 4.01
N CYS A 58 3.55 6.54 4.93
CA CYS A 58 4.74 7.40 5.03
C CYS A 58 5.43 7.35 6.39
N PHE A 59 4.90 6.56 7.32
CA PHE A 59 5.48 6.40 8.65
C PHE A 59 5.83 4.93 8.88
N PRO A 60 6.83 4.63 9.72
CA PRO A 60 7.07 3.27 10.17
C PRO A 60 5.78 2.76 10.81
N ALA A 61 5.12 1.82 10.13
CA ALA A 61 3.92 1.19 10.63
C ALA A 61 4.39 -0.07 11.40
N SER A 62 4.52 0.04 12.72
CA SER A 62 4.63 -1.13 13.58
C SER A 62 3.25 -1.78 13.70
N GLY A 63 2.83 -2.49 12.65
CA GLY A 63 1.51 -3.10 12.55
C GLY A 63 1.22 -3.63 11.15
N LEU A 64 0.42 -4.69 11.07
CA LEU A 64 0.01 -5.29 9.81
C LEU A 64 -1.02 -4.38 9.13
N ALA A 65 -0.57 -3.55 8.18
CA ALA A 65 -1.51 -2.84 7.30
C ALA A 65 -2.00 -3.82 6.24
N GLN A 66 -3.29 -4.14 6.27
CA GLN A 66 -3.92 -5.09 5.36
C GLN A 66 -4.93 -4.36 4.48
N MET A 67 -4.81 -4.54 3.17
CA MET A 67 -5.71 -3.98 2.19
C MET A 67 -6.23 -5.08 1.27
N LYS A 68 -7.52 -5.00 0.95
CA LYS A 68 -8.15 -5.86 -0.03
C LYS A 68 -8.39 -5.05 -1.30
N ILE A 69 -7.89 -5.54 -2.42
CA ILE A 69 -8.10 -4.93 -3.73
C ILE A 69 -8.99 -5.87 -4.52
N GLY A 70 -10.06 -5.34 -5.09
CA GLY A 70 -11.05 -6.10 -5.83
C GLY A 70 -10.55 -6.47 -7.22
N CYS A 71 -11.41 -6.29 -8.21
CA CYS A 71 -11.21 -6.73 -9.59
C CYS A 71 -10.35 -5.75 -10.39
N ASP A 72 -9.21 -5.38 -9.81
CA ASP A 72 -8.26 -4.44 -10.37
C ASP A 72 -6.86 -5.05 -10.44
N ASN A 73 -6.02 -4.55 -11.33
CA ASN A 73 -4.59 -4.80 -11.21
C ASN A 73 -4.11 -4.11 -9.94
N SER A 74 -3.32 -4.83 -9.16
CA SER A 74 -2.81 -4.37 -7.87
C SER A 74 -1.33 -4.04 -7.96
N VAL A 75 -0.94 -2.89 -7.42
CA VAL A 75 0.46 -2.43 -7.42
C VAL A 75 0.86 -1.98 -6.02
N VAL A 76 2.04 -2.44 -5.59
CA VAL A 76 2.77 -1.88 -4.45
C VAL A 76 3.87 -0.99 -5.02
N ARG A 77 3.80 0.32 -4.76
CA ARG A 77 4.76 1.31 -5.27
C ARG A 77 5.54 1.92 -4.10
N LEU A 78 6.85 1.67 -4.05
CA LEU A 78 7.75 2.38 -3.14
C LEU A 78 8.25 3.64 -3.84
N VAL A 79 7.91 4.80 -3.30
CA VAL A 79 8.40 6.11 -3.74
C VAL A 79 9.49 6.54 -2.78
N SER A 80 10.63 6.97 -3.33
CA SER A 80 11.77 7.41 -2.53
C SER A 80 12.31 8.76 -2.96
N SER A 81 12.68 9.58 -1.98
CA SER A 81 13.41 10.82 -2.15
C SER A 81 14.88 10.61 -2.55
N GLY A 82 15.40 9.39 -2.38
CA GLY A 82 16.80 9.04 -2.62
C GLY A 82 17.75 9.33 -1.45
N ASN A 83 17.28 9.96 -0.38
CA ASN A 83 18.10 10.32 0.78
C ASN A 83 18.24 9.19 1.81
N TYR A 84 17.32 8.23 1.78
CA TYR A 84 17.17 7.19 2.81
C TYR A 84 17.18 5.78 2.22
N VAL A 85 17.48 4.79 3.06
CA VAL A 85 17.29 3.38 2.70
C VAL A 85 15.86 3.01 3.10
N ASN A 86 15.03 2.74 2.09
CA ASN A 86 13.63 2.37 2.31
C ASN A 86 13.45 0.87 2.09
N ARG A 87 12.71 0.21 2.98
CA ARG A 87 12.39 -1.21 2.92
C ARG A 87 10.90 -1.42 3.11
N VAL A 88 10.32 -2.22 2.24
CA VAL A 88 8.94 -2.69 2.35
C VAL A 88 8.93 -4.22 2.23
N THR A 89 8.25 -4.87 3.16
CA THR A 89 7.96 -6.30 3.11
C THR A 89 6.45 -6.48 3.14
N PHE A 90 5.93 -7.22 2.18
CA PHE A 90 4.51 -7.50 2.08
C PHE A 90 4.26 -8.96 1.71
N GLN A 91 3.09 -9.44 2.12
CA GLN A 91 2.53 -10.71 1.72
C GLN A 91 1.39 -10.46 0.74
N TYR A 92 1.26 -11.38 -0.20
CA TYR A 92 0.24 -11.35 -1.24
C TYR A 92 -0.53 -12.66 -1.21
N ARG A 93 -1.86 -12.56 -1.26
CA ARG A 93 -2.75 -13.71 -1.25
C ARG A 93 -3.97 -13.47 -2.14
N LEU A 94 -4.38 -14.48 -2.89
CA LEU A 94 -5.66 -14.48 -3.59
C LEU A 94 -6.80 -14.63 -2.59
N LEU A 95 -7.86 -13.84 -2.75
CA LEU A 95 -9.06 -13.95 -1.94
C LEU A 95 -10.07 -14.89 -2.60
N ASP A 96 -10.65 -15.78 -1.80
CA ASP A 96 -11.79 -16.58 -2.22
C ASP A 96 -13.11 -15.84 -2.01
N GLN A 97 -14.15 -16.27 -2.71
CA GLN A 97 -15.49 -15.67 -2.67
C GLN A 97 -16.08 -15.57 -1.25
N ASN A 98 -15.69 -16.48 -0.36
CA ASN A 98 -16.17 -16.55 1.02
C ASN A 98 -15.45 -15.58 1.99
N GLU A 99 -14.48 -14.81 1.51
CA GLU A 99 -13.59 -13.97 2.33
C GLU A 99 -13.75 -12.46 2.08
N LEU A 100 -14.60 -12.06 1.13
CA LEU A 100 -14.77 -10.68 0.69
C LEU A 100 -15.42 -9.76 1.74
N SER A 101 -16.38 -10.28 2.51
CA SER A 101 -17.28 -9.49 3.39
C SER A 101 -16.96 -9.57 4.90
N LYS A 102 -15.86 -10.22 5.31
CA LYS A 102 -15.60 -10.53 6.73
C LYS A 102 -14.96 -9.42 7.57
N THR A 103 -14.59 -8.26 6.99
CA THR A 103 -13.84 -7.21 7.73
C THR A 103 -14.41 -5.82 7.45
N ARG A 104 -14.68 -5.04 8.52
CA ARG A 104 -15.46 -3.78 8.48
C ARG A 104 -14.75 -2.56 7.89
N GLU A 105 -13.42 -2.58 7.74
CA GLU A 105 -12.67 -1.35 7.37
C GLU A 105 -12.22 -1.31 5.90
N ASN A 106 -12.27 -2.42 5.15
CA ASN A 106 -11.96 -2.51 3.70
C ASN A 106 -12.66 -3.75 3.08
N GLY A 107 -13.99 -3.79 3.13
CA GLY A 107 -14.78 -4.89 2.57
C GLY A 107 -14.92 -4.78 1.05
N LEU A 108 -14.93 -5.92 0.35
CA LEU A 108 -15.22 -5.98 -1.08
C LEU A 108 -16.65 -6.49 -1.28
N ASP A 109 -17.45 -5.77 -2.06
CA ASP A 109 -18.88 -6.10 -2.24
C ASP A 109 -19.12 -7.20 -3.29
N HIS A 110 -18.20 -7.38 -4.24
CA HIS A 110 -18.38 -8.29 -5.38
C HIS A 110 -17.13 -9.10 -5.70
N PHE A 111 -17.33 -10.35 -6.13
CA PHE A 111 -16.28 -11.19 -6.73
C PHE A 111 -16.18 -10.89 -8.23
N CYS A 112 -15.00 -11.10 -8.80
CA CYS A 112 -14.75 -10.76 -10.20
C CYS A 112 -15.53 -11.68 -11.13
N ALA A 113 -16.48 -11.11 -11.89
CA ALA A 113 -17.12 -11.81 -12.98
C ALA A 113 -16.08 -11.97 -14.12
N VAL A 114 -15.93 -13.20 -14.59
CA VAL A 114 -15.28 -13.46 -15.87
C VAL A 114 -16.40 -13.32 -16.91
N GLU A 115 -16.39 -12.24 -17.68
CA GLU A 115 -17.13 -12.18 -18.94
C GLU A 115 -16.39 -12.99 -20.01
#